data_AF-A0A849UCR3-F1
#
_entry.id   AF-A0A849UCR3-F1
#
_cell.length_a   1.000
_cell.length_b   1.000
_cell.length_c   1.000
_cell.angle_alpha   90.00
_cell.angle_beta   90.00
_cell.angle_gamma   90.00
#
_symmetry.space_group_name_H-M   'P 1'
#
loop_
_entity.id
_entity.type
_entity.pdbx_description
1 polymer ?
#
loop_
_entity_poly.entity_id
_entity_poly.type
_entity_poly.pdbx_seq_one_letter_code
_entity_poly.pdbx_strand_id
1 'polypeptide(L)'
;MTERTELIEAELDTLYLISQVLNSTHELHDKLQAVLEILHKRSGMHSGMITLKEIENNSLIVSAVHSDGASKLEQPIRYNPGEGLMGAILAAGSTIVVEKVSEEPRFLGRLGLYDPELPFIGSPIYIEEGDTIGVLAAQPDNCLFLGERARFMEMIANLIAQSVKMLRVIERKQRNLLSERDQLKQALIKNYSFENIIGHSPPMLKVFDLIRQVAKWNTTVLIRGESGTGKEVVANAIHFNSGCASGPFLKLNCAALPDTLLESELFGHEKGAFSGAINQRKGRFELADNGTLFLDEIGEISASFQAKLLRV
;
A
#
# COMPACT_ATOMS: atom_id res chain seq x y z
N MET A 1 27.03 -14.44 -38.12
CA MET A 1 26.05 -13.33 -38.23
C MET A 1 24.66 -13.81 -37.86
N THR A 2 24.17 -14.93 -38.39
CA THR A 2 22.84 -15.50 -38.08
C THR A 2 22.63 -15.79 -36.59
N GLU A 3 23.57 -16.47 -35.94
CA GLU A 3 23.48 -16.86 -34.51
C GLU A 3 23.45 -15.65 -33.55
N ARG A 4 24.18 -14.58 -33.87
CA ARG A 4 24.14 -13.32 -33.09
C ARG A 4 22.81 -12.58 -33.27
N THR A 5 22.23 -12.62 -34.46
CA THR A 5 20.92 -12.00 -34.73
C THR A 5 19.81 -12.75 -34.01
N GLU A 6 19.82 -14.08 -34.08
CA GLU A 6 18.87 -14.95 -33.37
C GLU A 6 18.92 -14.74 -31.84
N LEU A 7 20.12 -14.60 -31.26
CA LEU A 7 20.29 -14.26 -29.85
C LEU A 7 19.62 -12.92 -29.51
N ILE A 8 19.90 -11.87 -30.29
CA ILE A 8 19.34 -10.52 -30.04
C ILE A 8 17.81 -10.53 -30.18
N GLU A 9 17.26 -11.23 -31.16
CA GLU A 9 15.81 -11.37 -31.32
C GLU A 9 15.17 -12.08 -30.10
N ALA A 10 15.78 -13.18 -29.64
CA ALA A 10 15.31 -13.89 -28.45
C ALA A 10 15.41 -13.04 -27.17
N GLU A 11 16.50 -12.27 -27.01
CA GLU A 11 16.68 -11.34 -25.89
C GLU A 11 15.63 -10.21 -25.92
N LEU A 12 15.33 -9.64 -27.09
CA LEU A 12 14.31 -8.60 -27.23
C LEU A 12 12.90 -9.11 -26.88
N ASP A 13 12.53 -10.31 -27.35
CA ASP A 13 11.26 -10.94 -26.99
C ASP A 13 11.19 -11.23 -25.48
N THR A 14 12.30 -11.66 -24.90
CA THR A 14 12.42 -11.94 -23.46
C THR A 14 12.25 -10.65 -22.63
N LEU A 15 12.90 -9.56 -23.04
CA LEU A 15 12.74 -8.23 -22.45
C LEU A 15 11.28 -7.77 -22.47
N TYR A 16 10.59 -7.95 -23.60
CA TYR A 16 9.19 -7.59 -23.73
C TYR A 16 8.31 -8.36 -22.74
N LEU A 17 8.46 -9.68 -22.64
CA LEU A 17 7.68 -10.50 -21.71
C LEU A 17 7.96 -10.15 -20.24
N ILE A 18 9.22 -9.94 -19.89
CA ILE A 18 9.62 -9.51 -18.54
C ILE A 18 8.99 -8.16 -18.20
N SER A 19 8.95 -7.23 -19.16
CA SER A 19 8.29 -5.93 -18.95
C SER A 19 6.80 -6.08 -18.65
N GLN A 20 6.09 -7.00 -19.31
CA GLN A 20 4.68 -7.28 -19.04
C GLN A 20 4.47 -7.86 -17.63
N VAL A 21 5.31 -8.82 -17.22
CA VAL A 21 5.25 -9.41 -15.89
C VAL A 21 5.50 -8.37 -14.80
N LEU A 22 6.52 -7.53 -14.95
CA LEU A 22 6.86 -6.51 -13.95
C LEU A 22 5.78 -5.43 -13.81
N ASN A 23 5.00 -5.18 -14.87
CA ASN A 23 3.90 -4.22 -14.88
C ASN A 23 2.54 -4.81 -14.41
N SER A 24 2.49 -6.09 -14.06
CA SER A 24 1.28 -6.73 -13.53
C SER A 24 0.95 -6.26 -12.09
N THR A 25 -0.17 -6.70 -11.53
CA THR A 25 -0.59 -6.38 -10.15
C THR A 25 -0.20 -7.44 -9.12
N HIS A 26 0.60 -8.44 -9.49
CA HIS A 26 1.08 -9.50 -8.59
C HIS A 26 2.05 -8.99 -7.52
N GLU A 27 2.25 -9.79 -6.47
CA GLU A 27 3.24 -9.50 -5.43
C GLU A 27 4.66 -9.50 -6.01
N LEU A 28 5.58 -8.76 -5.36
CA LEU A 28 6.95 -8.61 -5.83
C LEU A 28 7.65 -9.97 -5.99
N HIS A 29 7.50 -10.86 -5.01
CA HIS A 29 8.15 -12.17 -5.03
C HIS A 29 7.74 -12.98 -6.28
N ASP A 30 6.44 -13.06 -6.57
CA ASP A 30 5.91 -13.78 -7.74
C ASP A 30 6.41 -13.18 -9.05
N LYS A 31 6.47 -11.84 -9.14
CA LYS A 31 7.02 -11.16 -10.31
C LYS A 31 8.49 -11.51 -10.53
N LEU A 32 9.32 -11.43 -9.49
CA LEU A 32 10.75 -11.74 -9.58
C LEU A 32 10.98 -13.22 -9.94
N GLN A 33 10.18 -14.13 -9.39
CA GLN A 33 10.22 -15.54 -9.74
C GLN A 33 9.90 -15.76 -11.22
N ALA A 34 8.82 -15.15 -11.71
CA ALA A 34 8.45 -15.23 -13.13
C ALA A 34 9.51 -14.62 -14.05
N VAL A 35 10.19 -13.54 -13.65
CA VAL A 35 11.32 -12.99 -14.42
C VAL A 35 12.42 -14.03 -14.61
N LEU A 36 12.82 -14.70 -13.53
CA LEU A 36 13.87 -15.73 -13.58
C LEU A 36 13.45 -16.95 -14.42
N GLU A 37 12.17 -17.35 -14.37
CA GLU A 37 11.63 -18.41 -15.21
C GLU A 37 11.66 -18.07 -16.71
N ILE A 38 11.35 -16.83 -17.07
CA ILE A 38 11.39 -16.38 -18.47
C ILE A 38 12.84 -16.32 -18.96
N LEU A 39 13.76 -15.77 -18.15
CA LEU A 39 15.19 -15.75 -18.46
C LEU A 39 15.72 -17.14 -18.79
N HIS A 40 15.38 -18.12 -17.95
CA HIS A 40 15.73 -19.51 -18.17
C HIS A 40 15.17 -20.02 -19.50
N LYS A 41 13.84 -19.98 -19.67
CA LYS A 41 13.16 -20.66 -20.77
C LYS A 41 13.43 -20.05 -22.15
N ARG A 42 13.78 -18.76 -22.21
CA ARG A 42 13.86 -18.02 -23.49
C ARG A 42 15.21 -17.44 -23.84
N SER A 43 16.12 -17.27 -22.88
CA SER A 43 17.43 -16.64 -23.13
C SER A 43 18.64 -17.52 -22.78
N GLY A 44 18.42 -18.79 -22.41
CA GLY A 44 19.50 -19.70 -22.01
C GLY A 44 20.25 -19.24 -20.75
N MET A 45 19.55 -18.47 -19.90
CA MET A 45 20.08 -17.93 -18.65
C MET A 45 19.59 -18.79 -17.48
N HIS A 46 20.39 -19.78 -17.11
CA HIS A 46 20.08 -20.76 -16.08
C HIS A 46 20.49 -20.28 -14.69
N SER A 47 20.03 -20.98 -13.65
CA SER A 47 20.40 -20.75 -12.26
C SER A 47 20.29 -19.28 -11.82
N GLY A 48 19.19 -18.66 -12.23
CA GLY A 48 18.88 -17.27 -11.94
C GLY A 48 18.68 -17.02 -10.44
N MET A 49 19.19 -15.89 -9.96
CA MET A 49 19.01 -15.43 -8.59
C MET A 49 18.81 -13.92 -8.56
N ILE A 50 17.83 -13.46 -7.79
CA ILE A 50 17.65 -12.05 -7.47
C ILE A 50 17.79 -11.87 -5.98
N THR A 51 18.68 -10.97 -5.59
CA THR A 51 18.87 -10.54 -4.22
C THR A 51 18.45 -9.09 -4.07
N LEU A 52 17.84 -8.75 -2.94
CA LEU A 52 17.49 -7.38 -2.58
C LEU A 52 18.09 -7.02 -1.23
N LYS A 53 18.49 -5.77 -1.09
CA LYS A 53 19.10 -5.19 0.09
C LYS A 53 18.06 -4.94 1.18
N GLU A 54 18.34 -5.46 2.37
CA GLU A 54 17.58 -5.21 3.60
C GLU A 54 17.93 -3.82 4.16
N ILE A 55 16.91 -3.06 4.57
CA ILE A 55 17.07 -1.66 5.01
C ILE A 55 17.87 -1.56 6.31
N GLU A 56 17.78 -2.55 7.20
CA GLU A 56 18.36 -2.49 8.54
C GLU A 56 19.89 -2.69 8.56
N ASN A 57 20.39 -3.66 7.78
CA ASN A 57 21.78 -4.13 7.91
C ASN A 57 22.61 -3.98 6.63
N ASN A 58 22.07 -3.37 5.57
CA ASN A 58 22.76 -3.20 4.28
C ASN A 58 23.18 -4.54 3.62
N SER A 59 22.67 -5.68 4.10
CA SER A 59 22.93 -7.01 3.58
C SER A 59 21.94 -7.38 2.47
N LEU A 60 22.39 -8.15 1.50
CA LEU A 60 21.56 -8.77 0.48
C LEU A 60 20.84 -9.99 1.03
N ILE A 61 19.54 -10.07 0.79
CA ILE A 61 18.71 -11.25 1.04
C ILE A 61 18.24 -11.79 -0.30
N VAL A 62 18.33 -13.10 -0.45
CA VAL A 62 17.79 -13.81 -1.60
C VAL A 62 16.28 -13.63 -1.66
N SER A 63 15.80 -12.95 -2.71
CA SER A 63 14.38 -12.61 -2.91
C SER A 63 13.69 -13.57 -3.88
N ALA A 64 14.42 -14.11 -4.86
CA ALA A 64 13.94 -15.14 -5.78
C ALA A 64 15.11 -15.99 -6.30
N VAL A 65 14.84 -17.25 -6.60
CA VAL A 65 15.81 -18.22 -7.16
C VAL A 65 15.09 -19.14 -8.14
N HIS A 66 15.74 -19.43 -9.25
CA HIS A 66 15.24 -20.38 -10.23
C HIS A 66 16.39 -21.23 -10.80
N SER A 67 16.30 -22.56 -10.64
CA SER A 67 17.17 -23.53 -11.31
C SER A 67 16.41 -24.84 -11.56
N ASP A 68 16.91 -25.69 -12.47
CA ASP A 68 16.30 -26.99 -12.82
C ASP A 68 16.31 -28.03 -11.68
N GLY A 69 16.97 -27.71 -10.56
CA GLY A 69 17.12 -28.61 -9.40
C GLY A 69 16.95 -27.95 -8.04
N ALA A 70 16.49 -26.68 -7.97
CA ALA A 70 16.37 -25.97 -6.71
C ALA A 70 15.24 -26.55 -5.84
N SER A 71 15.61 -27.12 -4.69
CA SER A 71 14.70 -27.27 -3.55
C SER A 71 14.36 -25.89 -2.98
N LYS A 72 13.12 -25.69 -2.49
CA LYS A 72 12.73 -24.48 -1.75
C LYS A 72 13.75 -24.21 -0.64
N LEU A 73 14.25 -22.98 -0.56
CA LEU A 73 15.19 -22.58 0.47
C LEU A 73 14.55 -22.72 1.84
N GLU A 74 15.11 -23.57 2.70
CA GLU A 74 14.62 -23.76 4.07
C GLU A 74 14.95 -22.56 4.98
N GLN A 75 15.99 -21.78 4.65
CA GLN A 75 16.43 -20.62 5.41
C GLN A 75 16.80 -19.44 4.50
N PRO A 76 16.60 -18.19 4.94
CA PRO A 76 16.97 -16.99 4.19
C PRO A 76 18.49 -16.85 4.11
N ILE A 77 19.03 -16.94 2.91
CA ILE A 77 20.46 -16.75 2.65
C ILE A 77 20.77 -15.27 2.52
N ARG A 78 21.87 -14.87 3.18
CA ARG A 78 22.33 -13.49 3.23
C ARG A 78 23.73 -13.35 2.64
N TYR A 79 24.01 -12.20 2.03
CA TYR A 79 25.35 -11.79 1.61
C TYR A 79 25.62 -10.38 2.11
N ASN A 80 26.76 -10.18 2.76
CA ASN A 80 27.21 -8.87 3.19
C ASN A 80 27.90 -8.11 2.05
N PRO A 81 27.99 -6.78 2.11
CA PRO A 81 28.78 -6.02 1.15
C PRO A 81 30.24 -6.52 1.08
N GLY A 82 30.76 -6.70 -0.13
CA GLY A 82 32.10 -7.25 -0.39
C GLY A 82 32.23 -8.77 -0.18
N GLU A 83 31.19 -9.45 0.31
CA GLU A 83 31.21 -10.89 0.54
C GLU A 83 30.94 -11.69 -0.74
N GLY A 84 31.96 -12.39 -1.21
CA GLY A 84 31.92 -13.18 -2.43
C GLY A 84 31.58 -12.35 -3.68
N LEU A 85 31.18 -13.01 -4.77
CA LEU A 85 30.79 -12.31 -6.00
C LEU A 85 29.58 -11.40 -5.82
N MET A 86 28.52 -11.87 -5.16
CA MET A 86 27.29 -11.10 -4.96
C MET A 86 27.56 -9.81 -4.17
N GLY A 87 28.31 -9.91 -3.07
CA GLY A 87 28.70 -8.76 -2.27
C GLY A 87 29.69 -7.85 -2.99
N ALA A 88 30.59 -8.40 -3.83
CA ALA A 88 31.50 -7.60 -4.66
C ALA A 88 30.74 -6.79 -5.72
N ILE A 89 29.73 -7.38 -6.38
CA ILE A 89 28.88 -6.67 -7.35
C ILE A 89 28.12 -5.53 -6.65
N LEU A 90 27.57 -5.80 -5.47
CA LEU A 90 26.88 -4.77 -4.69
C LEU A 90 27.82 -3.61 -4.33
N ALA A 91 29.03 -3.92 -3.87
CA ALA A 91 30.01 -2.93 -3.42
C ALA A 91 30.64 -2.14 -4.57
N ALA A 92 30.95 -2.81 -5.69
CA ALA A 92 31.49 -2.17 -6.88
C ALA A 92 30.43 -1.35 -7.61
N GLY A 93 29.16 -1.78 -7.56
CA GLY A 93 28.08 -1.18 -8.31
C GLY A 93 28.36 -1.23 -9.80
N SER A 94 28.83 -2.37 -10.31
CA SER A 94 29.06 -2.63 -11.74
C SER A 94 28.81 -4.10 -12.06
N THR A 95 28.36 -4.40 -13.27
CA THR A 95 28.19 -5.79 -13.74
C THR A 95 29.52 -6.52 -13.74
N ILE A 96 29.53 -7.76 -13.23
CA ILE A 96 30.67 -8.66 -13.27
C ILE A 96 30.32 -9.82 -14.18
N VAL A 97 31.23 -10.12 -15.11
CA VAL A 97 31.18 -11.26 -16.01
C VAL A 97 32.35 -12.16 -15.67
N VAL A 98 32.06 -13.44 -15.46
CA VAL A 98 33.05 -14.49 -15.20
C VAL A 98 32.88 -15.51 -16.31
N GLU A 99 33.94 -15.80 -17.06
CA GLU A 99 33.89 -16.79 -18.15
C GLU A 99 33.75 -18.22 -17.62
N LYS A 100 34.32 -18.49 -16.44
CA LYS A 100 34.27 -19.79 -15.79
C LYS A 100 34.24 -19.67 -14.28
N VAL A 101 33.17 -20.15 -13.65
CA VAL A 101 32.94 -20.00 -12.20
C VAL A 101 34.06 -20.62 -11.35
N SER A 102 34.59 -21.77 -11.75
CA SER A 102 35.69 -22.46 -11.04
C SER A 102 37.00 -21.67 -10.98
N GLU A 103 37.18 -20.67 -11.85
CA GLU A 103 38.37 -19.82 -11.90
C GLU A 103 38.23 -18.54 -11.07
N GLU A 104 37.05 -18.26 -10.50
CA GLU A 104 36.79 -17.05 -9.73
C GLU A 104 36.91 -17.30 -8.21
N PRO A 105 37.99 -16.82 -7.56
CA PRO A 105 38.26 -17.09 -6.15
C PRO A 105 37.23 -16.47 -5.19
N ARG A 106 36.50 -15.44 -5.62
CA ARG A 106 35.42 -14.83 -4.80
C ARG A 106 34.12 -15.61 -4.87
N PHE A 107 34.03 -16.69 -5.64
CA PHE A 107 32.81 -17.45 -5.76
C PHE A 107 32.58 -18.35 -4.53
N LEU A 108 31.52 -18.07 -3.76
CA LEU A 108 31.26 -18.79 -2.51
C LEU A 108 30.41 -20.06 -2.66
N GLY A 109 29.68 -20.21 -3.78
CA GLY A 109 28.88 -21.42 -4.05
C GLY A 109 27.82 -21.78 -3.00
N ARG A 110 27.39 -20.86 -2.13
CA ARG A 110 26.52 -21.13 -0.95
C ARG A 110 25.25 -21.93 -1.25
N LEU A 111 24.70 -21.69 -2.42
CA LEU A 111 23.44 -22.26 -2.87
C LEU A 111 23.61 -23.57 -3.64
N GLY A 112 24.83 -23.92 -4.05
CA GLY A 112 25.09 -25.09 -4.90
C GLY A 112 24.35 -25.08 -6.24
N LEU A 113 23.84 -23.93 -6.69
CA LEU A 113 22.99 -23.81 -7.89
C LEU A 113 23.78 -23.73 -9.19
N TYR A 114 25.06 -23.37 -9.09
CA TYR A 114 25.84 -22.91 -10.21
C TYR A 114 26.81 -23.99 -10.67
N ASP A 115 26.85 -24.25 -11.97
CA ASP A 115 27.82 -25.16 -12.57
C ASP A 115 29.21 -24.49 -12.58
N PRO A 116 30.25 -25.11 -11.99
CA PRO A 116 31.61 -24.57 -11.95
C PRO A 116 32.27 -24.39 -13.33
N GLU A 117 31.79 -25.10 -14.35
CA GLU A 117 32.35 -25.07 -15.71
C GLU A 117 31.67 -24.03 -16.62
N LEU A 118 30.55 -23.44 -16.18
CA LEU A 118 29.82 -22.44 -16.95
C LEU A 118 30.18 -21.00 -16.56
N PRO A 119 29.91 -20.03 -17.46
CA PRO A 119 30.02 -18.62 -17.14
C PRO A 119 29.04 -18.18 -16.06
N PHE A 120 29.29 -16.99 -15.51
CA PHE A 120 28.39 -16.33 -14.57
C PHE A 120 28.33 -14.83 -14.90
N ILE A 121 27.12 -14.29 -14.91
CA ILE A 121 26.88 -12.86 -15.07
C ILE A 121 26.07 -12.37 -13.88
N GLY A 122 26.58 -11.34 -13.22
CA GLY A 122 25.88 -10.67 -12.13
C GLY A 122 25.81 -9.17 -12.36
N SER A 123 24.60 -8.65 -12.42
CA SER A 123 24.30 -7.23 -12.66
C SER A 123 23.65 -6.60 -11.43
N PRO A 124 24.15 -5.43 -10.98
CA PRO A 124 23.53 -4.69 -9.89
C PRO A 124 22.17 -4.10 -10.28
N ILE A 125 21.28 -3.99 -9.30
CA ILE A 125 19.95 -3.37 -9.44
C ILE A 125 20.03 -1.99 -8.78
N TYR A 126 20.03 -0.91 -9.57
CA TYR A 126 20.19 0.47 -9.07
C TYR A 126 18.85 1.19 -8.89
N ILE A 127 18.66 1.90 -7.78
CA ILE A 127 17.55 2.88 -7.67
C ILE A 127 17.93 4.22 -8.27
N GLU A 128 19.16 4.65 -8.00
CA GLU A 128 19.78 5.93 -8.36
C GLU A 128 21.28 5.69 -8.57
N GLU A 129 21.96 6.67 -9.18
CA GLU A 129 23.39 6.58 -9.49
C GLU A 129 24.19 6.37 -8.18
N GLY A 130 24.86 5.21 -8.07
CA GLY A 130 25.61 4.83 -6.86
C GLY A 130 24.81 4.20 -5.71
N ASP A 131 23.48 4.06 -5.83
CA ASP A 131 22.65 3.36 -4.82
C ASP A 131 22.08 2.05 -5.36
N THR A 132 22.77 0.95 -5.03
CA THR A 132 22.40 -0.41 -5.38
C THR A 132 21.48 -1.03 -4.33
N ILE A 133 20.35 -1.57 -4.77
CA ILE A 133 19.35 -2.22 -3.92
C ILE A 133 19.32 -3.73 -4.07
N GLY A 134 20.17 -4.31 -4.89
CA GLY A 134 20.13 -5.72 -5.19
C GLY A 134 21.11 -6.12 -6.27
N VAL A 135 21.12 -7.42 -6.54
CA VAL A 135 21.90 -8.02 -7.62
C VAL A 135 21.04 -9.09 -8.30
N LEU A 136 20.96 -9.01 -9.63
CA LEU A 136 20.45 -10.06 -10.51
C LEU A 136 21.64 -10.87 -11.01
N ALA A 137 21.61 -12.18 -10.87
CA ALA A 137 22.65 -13.08 -11.35
C ALA A 137 22.07 -14.28 -12.11
N ALA A 138 22.76 -14.75 -13.13
CA ALA A 138 22.41 -15.96 -13.88
C ALA A 138 23.65 -16.57 -14.58
N GLN A 139 23.55 -17.81 -15.01
CA GLN A 139 24.56 -18.49 -15.83
C GLN A 139 24.09 -18.61 -17.27
N PRO A 140 24.79 -17.99 -18.22
CA PRO A 140 24.72 -18.38 -19.62
C PRO A 140 25.05 -19.87 -19.79
N ASP A 141 24.39 -20.50 -20.76
CA ASP A 141 24.64 -21.88 -21.19
C ASP A 141 26.00 -22.09 -21.89
N ASN A 142 26.63 -21.00 -22.33
CA ASN A 142 27.94 -21.01 -23.00
C ASN A 142 28.65 -19.65 -22.91
N CYS A 143 29.94 -19.61 -23.29
CA CYS A 143 30.77 -18.40 -23.26
C CYS A 143 30.57 -17.45 -24.47
N LEU A 144 29.59 -17.71 -25.35
CA LEU A 144 29.40 -16.88 -26.54
C LEU A 144 28.68 -15.58 -26.19
N PHE A 145 29.18 -14.48 -26.74
CA PHE A 145 28.57 -13.14 -26.65
C PHE A 145 28.31 -12.68 -25.20
N LEU A 146 29.20 -13.00 -24.26
CA LEU A 146 29.04 -12.63 -22.85
C LEU A 146 28.87 -11.12 -22.64
N GLY A 147 29.48 -10.28 -23.49
CA GLY A 147 29.28 -8.83 -23.45
C GLY A 147 27.86 -8.39 -23.82
N GLU A 148 27.26 -8.98 -24.87
CA GLU A 148 25.86 -8.77 -25.22
C GLU A 148 24.93 -9.25 -24.10
N ARG A 149 25.15 -10.48 -23.61
CA ARG A 149 24.37 -11.08 -22.52
C ARG A 149 24.44 -10.27 -21.23
N ALA A 150 25.60 -9.68 -20.92
CA ALA A 150 25.77 -8.78 -19.78
C ALA A 150 24.94 -7.50 -19.93
N ARG A 151 24.94 -6.88 -21.12
CA ARG A 151 24.06 -5.72 -21.39
C ARG A 151 22.58 -6.08 -21.30
N PHE A 152 22.20 -7.26 -21.77
CA PHE A 152 20.84 -7.77 -21.60
C PHE A 152 20.47 -7.92 -20.12
N MET A 153 21.34 -8.50 -19.29
CA MET A 153 21.13 -8.62 -17.84
C MET A 153 21.03 -7.24 -17.16
N GLU A 154 21.82 -6.25 -17.58
CA GLU A 154 21.72 -4.87 -17.10
C GLU A 154 20.36 -4.23 -17.43
N MET A 155 19.84 -4.46 -18.64
CA MET A 155 18.51 -3.98 -19.04
C MET A 155 17.42 -4.60 -18.15
N ILE A 156 17.50 -5.90 -17.88
CA ILE A 156 16.55 -6.58 -16.98
C ILE A 156 16.67 -6.08 -15.54
N ALA A 157 17.90 -5.90 -15.03
CA ALA A 157 18.15 -5.35 -13.71
C ALA A 157 17.54 -3.94 -13.56
N ASN A 158 17.63 -3.10 -14.60
CA ASN A 158 17.00 -1.78 -14.62
C ASN A 158 15.47 -1.84 -14.61
N LEU A 159 14.85 -2.77 -15.35
CA LEU A 159 13.39 -2.97 -15.32
C LEU A 159 12.93 -3.45 -13.92
N ILE A 160 13.65 -4.40 -13.32
CA ILE A 160 13.39 -4.86 -11.95
C ILE A 160 13.50 -3.68 -10.98
N ALA A 161 14.56 -2.88 -11.10
CA ALA A 161 14.77 -1.74 -10.23
C ALA A 161 13.62 -0.74 -10.25
N GLN A 162 13.11 -0.42 -11.45
CA GLN A 162 11.98 0.48 -11.61
C GLN A 162 10.72 -0.08 -10.93
N SER A 163 10.45 -1.38 -11.08
CA SER A 163 9.30 -2.05 -10.44
C SER A 163 9.42 -2.03 -8.91
N VAL A 164 10.60 -2.36 -8.37
CA VAL A 164 10.87 -2.32 -6.92
C VAL A 164 10.76 -0.89 -6.37
N LYS A 165 11.31 0.11 -7.08
CA LYS A 165 11.23 1.53 -6.70
C LYS A 165 9.77 1.97 -6.60
N MET A 166 8.95 1.64 -7.59
CA MET A 166 7.52 1.99 -7.61
C MET A 166 6.77 1.38 -6.42
N LEU A 167 6.97 0.09 -6.15
CA LEU A 167 6.33 -0.60 -5.03
C LEU A 167 6.72 0.03 -3.68
N ARG A 168 8.00 0.32 -3.46
CA ARG A 168 8.48 1.00 -2.25
C ARG A 168 7.87 2.39 -2.07
N VAL A 169 7.68 3.15 -3.14
CA VAL A 169 7.03 4.47 -3.11
C VAL A 169 5.56 4.34 -2.71
N ILE A 170 4.84 3.36 -3.27
CA ILE A 170 3.43 3.11 -2.95
C ILE A 170 3.28 2.71 -1.47
N GLU A 171 4.08 1.76 -1.00
CA GLU A 171 4.07 1.30 0.40
C GLU A 171 4.37 2.43 1.39
N ARG A 172 5.35 3.29 1.07
CA ARG A 172 5.68 4.45 1.91
C ARG A 172 4.53 5.44 1.96
N LYS A 173 3.92 5.75 0.81
CA LYS A 173 2.78 6.68 0.73
C LYS A 173 1.58 6.15 1.51
N GLN A 174 1.28 4.85 1.38
CA GLN A 174 0.20 4.21 2.13
C GLN A 174 0.42 4.27 3.64
N ARG A 175 1.64 3.97 4.11
CA ARG A 175 1.99 4.10 5.54
C ARG A 175 1.83 5.53 6.05
N ASN A 176 2.30 6.52 5.29
CA ASN A 176 2.16 7.93 5.67
C ASN A 176 0.69 8.34 5.77
N LEU A 177 -0.15 7.97 4.79
CA LEU A 177 -1.58 8.27 4.81
C LEU A 177 -2.31 7.62 5.99
N LEU A 178 -1.96 6.38 6.33
CA LEU A 178 -2.52 5.70 7.50
C LEU A 178 -2.11 6.40 8.80
N SER A 179 -0.83 6.78 8.93
CA SER A 179 -0.34 7.53 10.09
C SER A 179 -1.02 8.89 10.23
N GLU A 180 -1.17 9.63 9.14
CA GLU A 180 -1.85 10.95 9.14
C GLU A 180 -3.33 10.80 9.50
N ARG A 181 -4.02 9.81 8.92
CA ARG A 181 -5.41 9.49 9.29
C ARG A 181 -5.53 9.22 10.80
N ASP A 182 -4.62 8.43 11.36
CA ASP A 182 -4.66 8.05 12.77
C ASP A 182 -4.37 9.24 13.68
N GLN A 183 -3.41 10.11 13.30
CA GLN A 183 -3.14 11.37 14.00
C GLN A 183 -4.34 12.31 13.96
N LEU A 184 -5.00 12.48 12.80
CA LEU A 184 -6.20 13.30 12.67
C LEU A 184 -7.36 12.77 13.50
N LYS A 185 -7.56 11.44 13.51
CA LYS A 185 -8.56 10.79 14.37
C LYS A 185 -8.27 11.05 15.86
N GLN A 186 -7.01 10.90 16.28
CA GLN A 186 -6.61 11.18 17.66
C GLN A 186 -6.80 12.66 18.03
N ALA A 187 -6.46 13.58 17.13
CA ALA A 187 -6.67 15.01 17.33
C ALA A 187 -8.16 15.37 17.46
N LEU A 188 -9.04 14.74 16.67
CA LEU A 188 -10.49 14.88 16.81
C LEU A 188 -10.98 14.39 18.18
N ILE A 189 -10.58 13.18 18.58
CA ILE A 189 -10.95 12.62 19.89
C ILE A 189 -10.46 13.54 21.02
N LYS A 190 -9.23 14.04 20.93
CA LYS A 190 -8.67 14.96 21.93
C LYS A 190 -9.46 16.27 21.98
N ASN A 191 -9.70 16.90 20.83
CA ASN A 191 -10.37 18.20 20.73
C ASN A 191 -11.82 18.16 21.25
N TYR A 192 -12.52 17.04 21.04
CA TYR A 192 -13.91 16.87 21.46
C TYR A 192 -14.09 16.01 22.72
N SER A 193 -13.00 15.72 23.43
CA SER A 193 -13.05 15.11 24.75
C SER A 193 -13.68 16.07 25.78
N PHE A 194 -14.31 15.51 26.81
CA PHE A 194 -14.98 16.26 27.90
C PHE A 194 -14.12 17.37 28.50
N GLU A 195 -12.81 17.18 28.53
CA GLU A 195 -11.84 18.07 29.18
C GLU A 195 -11.72 19.43 28.48
N ASN A 196 -12.13 19.54 27.21
CA ASN A 196 -12.05 20.79 26.44
C ASN A 196 -13.34 21.63 26.50
N ILE A 197 -14.41 21.14 27.12
CA ILE A 197 -15.62 21.95 27.33
C ILE A 197 -15.42 22.83 28.57
N ILE A 198 -15.27 24.13 28.36
CA ILE A 198 -15.11 25.10 29.45
C ILE A 198 -16.47 25.28 30.15
N GLY A 199 -16.59 24.80 31.39
CA GLY A 199 -17.82 24.96 32.18
C GLY A 199 -17.69 24.46 33.61
N HIS A 200 -17.31 25.33 34.55
CA HIS A 200 -17.15 24.97 35.97
C HIS A 200 -18.38 25.24 36.84
N SER A 201 -19.49 25.69 36.26
CA SER A 201 -20.70 26.02 37.02
C SER A 201 -21.45 24.76 37.45
N PRO A 202 -22.14 24.76 38.61
CA PRO A 202 -22.93 23.61 39.07
C PRO A 202 -23.96 23.09 38.04
N PRO A 203 -24.65 23.94 37.24
CA PRO A 203 -25.51 23.45 36.16
C PRO A 203 -24.75 22.71 35.05
N MET A 204 -23.56 23.16 34.67
CA MET A 204 -22.74 22.50 33.64
C MET A 204 -22.19 21.16 34.11
N LEU A 205 -21.83 21.04 35.39
CA LEU A 205 -21.42 19.75 35.97
C LEU A 205 -22.53 18.69 35.81
N LYS A 206 -23.79 19.06 36.03
CA LYS A 206 -24.94 18.16 35.80
C LYS A 206 -25.06 17.74 34.33
N VAL A 207 -24.80 18.67 33.40
CA VAL A 207 -24.79 18.35 31.95
C VAL A 207 -23.68 17.34 31.64
N PHE A 208 -22.48 17.51 32.21
CA PHE A 208 -21.39 16.53 32.01
C PHE A 208 -21.73 15.14 32.55
N ASP A 209 -22.38 15.06 33.71
CA ASP A 209 -22.82 13.78 34.28
C ASP A 209 -23.86 13.09 33.38
N LEU A 210 -24.81 13.87 32.83
CA LEU A 210 -25.80 13.38 31.86
C LEU A 210 -25.14 12.85 30.58
N ILE A 211 -24.18 13.59 30.01
CA ILE A 211 -23.44 13.16 28.82
C ILE A 211 -22.70 11.85 29.11
N ARG A 212 -22.01 11.73 30.25
CA ARG A 212 -21.31 10.49 30.66
C ARG A 212 -22.25 9.30 30.82
N GLN A 213 -23.46 9.54 31.30
CA GLN A 213 -24.46 8.50 31.47
C GLN A 213 -25.00 8.04 30.12
N VAL A 214 -25.34 8.99 29.23
CA VAL A 214 -26.00 8.68 27.95
C VAL A 214 -25.03 8.12 26.90
N ALA A 215 -23.77 8.56 26.89
CA ALA A 215 -22.78 8.10 25.92
C ALA A 215 -22.55 6.57 25.98
N LYS A 216 -22.80 5.94 27.13
CA LYS A 216 -22.69 4.47 27.29
C LYS A 216 -23.75 3.67 26.52
N TRP A 217 -24.80 4.31 26.03
CA TRP A 217 -25.95 3.66 25.42
C TRP A 217 -26.20 4.17 24.01
N ASN A 218 -26.61 3.26 23.12
CA ASN A 218 -27.06 3.61 21.77
C ASN A 218 -28.52 4.09 21.84
N THR A 219 -28.73 5.37 22.16
CA THR A 219 -30.07 5.96 22.33
C THR A 219 -30.16 7.36 21.73
N THR A 220 -31.40 7.81 21.47
CA THR A 220 -31.67 9.15 20.94
C THR A 220 -31.56 10.19 22.06
N VAL A 221 -30.83 11.28 21.80
CA VAL A 221 -30.61 12.35 22.78
C VAL A 221 -31.15 13.68 22.25
N LEU A 222 -31.99 14.35 23.05
CA LEU A 222 -32.47 15.70 22.76
C LEU A 222 -31.64 16.73 23.52
N ILE A 223 -30.93 17.59 22.77
CA ILE A 223 -30.14 18.69 23.34
C ILE A 223 -30.94 19.99 23.23
N ARG A 224 -31.19 20.64 24.37
CA ARG A 224 -31.93 21.92 24.42
C ARG A 224 -31.00 23.05 24.89
N GLY A 225 -31.24 24.24 24.37
CA GLY A 225 -30.49 25.45 24.71
C GLY A 225 -30.74 26.54 23.67
N GLU A 226 -30.40 27.78 23.99
CA GLU A 226 -30.49 28.90 23.05
C GLU A 226 -29.50 28.74 21.89
N SER A 227 -29.71 29.49 20.81
CA SER A 227 -28.76 29.50 19.69
C SER A 227 -27.38 30.00 20.15
N GLY A 228 -26.31 29.41 19.62
CA GLY A 228 -24.93 29.77 19.98
C GLY A 228 -24.41 29.24 21.32
N THR A 229 -25.20 28.49 22.10
CA THR A 229 -24.77 27.93 23.40
C THR A 229 -23.83 26.71 23.31
N GLY A 230 -23.37 26.35 22.10
CA GLY A 230 -22.43 25.23 21.90
C GLY A 230 -23.07 23.84 21.94
N LYS A 231 -24.35 23.70 21.54
CA LYS A 231 -25.04 22.40 21.45
C LYS A 231 -24.29 21.36 20.61
N GLU A 232 -23.60 21.80 19.55
CA GLU A 232 -22.73 20.94 18.75
C GLU A 232 -21.56 20.34 19.55
N VAL A 233 -21.01 21.09 20.50
CA VAL A 233 -19.90 20.63 21.35
C VAL A 233 -20.39 19.51 22.27
N VAL A 234 -21.60 19.66 22.81
CA VAL A 234 -22.27 18.61 23.60
C VAL A 234 -22.51 17.35 22.75
N ALA A 235 -23.02 17.51 21.52
CA ALA A 235 -23.27 16.38 20.62
C ALA A 235 -21.97 15.62 20.27
N ASN A 236 -20.90 16.35 19.95
CA ASN A 236 -19.58 15.77 19.73
C ASN A 236 -19.09 15.02 20.98
N ALA A 237 -19.22 15.60 22.17
CA ALA A 237 -18.81 14.95 23.41
C ALA A 237 -19.59 13.66 23.69
N ILE A 238 -20.89 13.60 23.37
CA ILE A 238 -21.65 12.35 23.45
C ILE A 238 -21.05 11.31 22.50
N HIS A 239 -20.82 11.67 21.23
CA HIS A 239 -20.31 10.74 20.22
C HIS A 239 -18.90 10.21 20.55
N PHE A 240 -17.94 11.09 20.84
CA PHE A 240 -16.56 10.65 21.09
C PHE A 240 -16.36 9.89 22.40
N ASN A 241 -17.36 9.90 23.30
CA ASN A 241 -17.34 9.13 24.54
C ASN A 241 -18.30 7.93 24.50
N SER A 242 -18.90 7.64 23.35
CA SER A 242 -19.80 6.50 23.19
C SER A 242 -19.10 5.26 22.64
N GLY A 243 -19.81 4.13 22.68
CA GLY A 243 -19.38 2.89 22.04
C GLY A 243 -19.27 2.98 20.52
N CYS A 244 -19.87 4.00 19.88
CA CYS A 244 -19.80 4.25 18.45
C CYS A 244 -18.84 5.37 18.03
N ALA A 245 -17.93 5.80 18.93
CA ALA A 245 -16.92 6.83 18.66
C ALA A 245 -15.97 6.51 17.48
N SER A 246 -15.84 5.23 17.10
CA SER A 246 -15.07 4.81 15.93
C SER A 246 -15.84 4.95 14.61
N GLY A 247 -17.16 5.11 14.69
CA GLY A 247 -18.06 5.29 13.55
C GLY A 247 -18.14 6.74 13.09
N PRO A 248 -18.91 7.02 12.03
CA PRO A 248 -19.08 8.37 11.49
C PRO A 248 -19.90 9.27 12.43
N PHE A 249 -19.48 10.52 12.60
CA PHE A 249 -20.29 11.60 13.18
C PHE A 249 -20.79 12.53 12.07
N LEU A 250 -22.04 12.35 11.64
CA LEU A 250 -22.63 13.15 10.57
C LEU A 250 -23.49 14.26 11.17
N LYS A 251 -23.20 15.51 10.81
CA LYS A 251 -24.03 16.66 11.15
C LYS A 251 -24.92 17.02 9.97
N LEU A 252 -26.18 17.33 10.26
CA LEU A 252 -27.13 17.88 9.31
C LEU A 252 -27.86 19.04 9.98
N ASN A 253 -27.71 20.25 9.42
CA ASN A 253 -28.56 21.37 9.80
C ASN A 253 -29.87 21.25 9.04
N CYS A 254 -30.98 21.09 9.77
CA CYS A 254 -32.30 20.89 9.20
C CYS A 254 -32.95 22.19 8.71
N ALA A 255 -32.58 23.35 9.25
CA ALA A 255 -33.13 24.64 8.82
C ALA A 255 -32.48 25.17 7.52
N ALA A 256 -31.30 24.66 7.17
CA ALA A 256 -30.55 25.10 5.99
C ALA A 256 -31.11 24.59 4.65
N LEU A 257 -32.04 23.63 4.66
CA LEU A 257 -32.54 22.96 3.46
C LEU A 257 -34.08 22.97 3.40
N PRO A 258 -34.69 23.15 2.21
CA PRO A 258 -36.10 22.86 1.99
C PRO A 258 -36.44 21.38 2.26
N ASP A 259 -37.65 21.10 2.73
CA ASP A 259 -38.13 19.76 3.10
C ASP A 259 -37.84 18.67 2.05
N THR A 260 -37.99 19.00 0.76
CA THR A 260 -37.76 18.04 -0.33
C THR A 260 -36.30 17.63 -0.47
N LEU A 261 -35.37 18.56 -0.26
CA LEU A 261 -33.93 18.28 -0.26
C LEU A 261 -33.51 17.61 1.05
N LEU A 262 -34.12 17.99 2.17
CA LEU A 262 -33.89 17.37 3.47
C LEU A 262 -34.27 15.87 3.46
N GLU A 263 -35.41 15.53 2.84
CA GLU A 263 -35.84 14.15 2.62
C GLU A 263 -34.79 13.35 1.82
N SER A 264 -34.32 13.92 0.71
CA SER A 264 -33.32 13.32 -0.16
C SER A 264 -31.95 13.14 0.53
N GLU A 265 -31.53 14.07 1.39
CA GLU A 265 -30.31 13.92 2.18
C GLU A 265 -30.46 12.85 3.26
N LEU A 266 -31.57 12.83 4.02
CA LEU A 266 -31.76 11.90 5.13
C LEU A 266 -31.95 10.45 4.65
N PHE A 267 -32.82 10.25 3.67
CA PHE A 267 -33.24 8.92 3.20
C PHE A 267 -32.50 8.44 1.97
N GLY A 268 -31.85 9.36 1.24
CA GLY A 268 -31.26 9.04 -0.05
C GLY A 268 -32.31 9.00 -1.16
N HIS A 269 -31.86 8.69 -2.37
CA HIS A 269 -32.73 8.48 -3.51
C HIS A 269 -32.10 7.54 -4.54
N GLU A 270 -32.97 6.84 -5.25
CA GLU A 270 -32.59 6.08 -6.44
C GLU A 270 -32.53 6.96 -7.68
N LYS A 271 -31.80 6.50 -8.69
CA LYS A 271 -31.74 7.18 -9.99
C LYS A 271 -33.15 7.27 -10.58
N GLY A 272 -33.57 8.50 -10.94
CA GLY A 272 -34.90 8.75 -11.52
C GLY A 272 -36.04 8.93 -10.52
N ALA A 273 -35.77 9.01 -9.21
CA ALA A 273 -36.81 9.22 -8.19
C ALA A 273 -37.55 10.58 -8.33
N PHE A 274 -36.91 11.60 -8.91
CA PHE A 274 -37.50 12.91 -9.22
C PHE A 274 -36.77 13.58 -10.40
N SER A 275 -37.34 14.66 -10.96
CA SER A 275 -36.72 15.44 -12.02
C SER A 275 -35.40 16.06 -11.54
N GLY A 276 -34.26 15.49 -11.96
CA GLY A 276 -32.92 15.90 -11.52
C GLY A 276 -32.12 14.81 -10.79
N ALA A 277 -32.73 13.66 -10.47
CA ALA A 277 -32.05 12.52 -9.85
C ALA A 277 -31.20 11.72 -10.86
N ILE A 278 -30.07 12.29 -11.28
CA ILE A 278 -29.18 11.72 -12.32
C ILE A 278 -28.45 10.45 -11.83
N ASN A 279 -28.11 10.41 -10.53
CA ASN A 279 -27.38 9.32 -9.88
C ASN A 279 -28.10 8.87 -8.60
N GLN A 280 -27.87 7.62 -8.18
CA GLN A 280 -28.29 7.12 -6.87
C GLN A 280 -27.45 7.78 -5.77
N ARG A 281 -28.07 8.07 -4.62
CA ARG A 281 -27.40 8.65 -3.45
C ARG A 281 -27.87 7.97 -2.17
N LYS A 282 -26.92 7.49 -1.36
CA LYS A 282 -27.17 6.96 -0.01
C LYS A 282 -27.61 8.06 0.94
N GLY A 283 -28.58 7.77 1.79
CA GLY A 283 -29.09 8.68 2.80
C GLY A 283 -28.17 8.80 4.02
N ARG A 284 -28.29 9.91 4.77
CA ARG A 284 -27.53 10.14 6.00
C ARG A 284 -27.80 9.08 7.07
N PHE A 285 -29.00 8.49 7.13
CA PHE A 285 -29.26 7.37 8.04
C PHE A 285 -28.39 6.16 7.73
N GLU A 286 -28.28 5.79 6.45
CA GLU A 286 -27.43 4.68 6.01
C GLU A 286 -25.94 5.01 6.19
N LEU A 287 -25.53 6.25 5.87
CA LEU A 287 -24.15 6.69 6.04
C LEU A 287 -23.73 6.83 7.51
N ALA A 288 -24.67 7.04 8.43
CA ALA A 288 -24.44 7.13 9.86
C ALA A 288 -24.53 5.77 10.58
N ASP A 289 -24.74 4.67 9.85
CA ASP A 289 -24.82 3.35 10.44
C ASP A 289 -23.56 3.02 11.24
N ASN A 290 -23.74 2.43 12.43
CA ASN A 290 -22.69 2.22 13.45
C ASN A 290 -21.98 3.51 13.94
N GLY A 291 -22.56 4.69 13.68
CA GLY A 291 -22.05 6.00 14.08
C GLY A 291 -23.07 6.85 14.84
N THR A 292 -23.12 8.15 14.57
CA THR A 292 -24.08 9.09 15.15
C THR A 292 -24.50 10.14 14.12
N LEU A 293 -25.81 10.34 14.00
CA LEU A 293 -26.40 11.41 13.20
C LEU A 293 -26.86 12.53 14.14
N PHE A 294 -26.28 13.71 13.99
CA PHE A 294 -26.68 14.92 14.71
C PHE A 294 -27.55 15.80 13.82
N LEU A 295 -28.81 15.96 14.22
CA LEU A 295 -29.79 16.81 13.55
C LEU A 295 -29.88 18.14 14.29
N ASP A 296 -29.23 19.17 13.74
CA ASP A 296 -29.29 20.51 14.31
C ASP A 296 -30.53 21.25 13.83
N GLU A 297 -31.07 22.11 14.69
CA GLU A 297 -32.29 22.90 14.42
C GLU A 297 -33.49 22.02 14.01
N ILE A 298 -33.57 20.79 14.54
CA ILE A 298 -34.69 19.87 14.32
C ILE A 298 -36.06 20.42 14.78
N GLY A 299 -36.09 21.51 15.53
CA GLY A 299 -37.32 22.22 15.87
C GLY A 299 -37.92 23.05 14.72
N GLU A 300 -37.10 23.41 13.72
CA GLU A 300 -37.49 24.29 12.61
C GLU A 300 -38.10 23.52 11.41
N ILE A 301 -38.08 22.18 11.44
CA ILE A 301 -38.68 21.37 10.36
C ILE A 301 -40.21 21.45 10.39
N SER A 302 -40.83 21.30 9.22
CA SER A 302 -42.30 21.31 9.13
C SER A 302 -42.94 20.16 9.92
N ALA A 303 -44.15 20.40 10.46
CA ALA A 303 -44.90 19.37 11.18
C ALA A 303 -45.19 18.13 10.31
N SER A 304 -45.37 18.33 9.00
CA SER A 304 -45.51 17.23 8.03
C SER A 304 -44.24 16.38 7.93
N PHE A 305 -43.06 17.00 7.99
CA PHE A 305 -41.80 16.28 7.94
C PHE A 305 -41.51 15.52 9.24
N GLN A 306 -41.85 16.11 10.40
CA GLN A 306 -41.76 15.43 11.70
C GLN A 306 -42.54 14.10 11.72
N ALA A 307 -43.75 14.11 11.15
CA ALA A 307 -44.58 12.91 11.06
C ALA A 307 -43.96 11.80 10.20
N LYS A 308 -43.15 12.15 9.19
CA LYS A 308 -42.39 11.18 8.38
C LYS A 308 -41.21 10.62 9.16
N LEU A 309 -40.47 11.48 9.87
CA LEU A 309 -39.27 11.10 10.61
C LEU A 309 -39.56 10.13 11.78
N LEU A 310 -40.77 10.19 12.35
CA LEU A 310 -41.25 9.26 13.39
C LEU A 310 -41.52 7.83 12.90
N ARG A 311 -41.55 7.59 11.59
CA ARG A 311 -41.88 6.28 11.00
C ARG A 311 -40.64 5.45 10.63
N VAL A 312 -39.46 5.90 11.04
CA VAL A 312 -38.14 5.38 10.68
C VAL A 312 -37.56 4.60 11.85
#